data_AF-A0A0G0Y3J5-F1
#
_entry.id   AF-A0A0G0Y3J5-F1
#
_cell.length_a   1.000
_cell.length_b   1.000
_cell.length_c   1.000
_cell.angle_alpha   90.00
_cell.angle_beta   90.00
_cell.angle_gamma   90.00
#
_symmetry.space_group_name_H-M   'P 1'
#
loop_
_entity.id
_entity.type
_entity.pdbx_description
1 polymer ?
#
loop_
_entity_poly.entity_id
_entity_poly.type
_entity_poly.pdbx_seq_one_letter_code
_entity_poly.pdbx_strand_id
1 'polypeptide(L)'
;MIPSYDLDKIRFATDKPTFDKAVDLYESGKVTEFKKHMAATAIMAVMRGEKLADKDKKTIDAPVCSGRLGELSKEEISDVKKSISKALKYIKSYIGPSKTWFAYQDSLSEGCNRLSVIVSELPVGKQTADILIKTLLKIDDKICRGGVDDSDGTVGGFVEETVIVLKEYAELEPKCAKSFSLLKNRETCFGWEEPLLGFIDKN
;
A
#
# COMPACT_ATOMS: atom_id res chain seq x y z
N MET A 1 -7.02 2.66 29.94
CA MET A 1 -7.37 3.46 28.75
C MET A 1 -7.46 2.48 27.58
N ILE A 2 -8.59 2.43 26.88
CA ILE A 2 -8.70 1.62 25.65
C ILE A 2 -8.21 2.51 24.51
N PRO A 3 -7.17 2.11 23.75
CA PRO A 3 -6.71 2.89 22.60
C PRO A 3 -7.84 3.05 21.58
N SER A 4 -7.92 4.22 20.93
CA SER A 4 -8.90 4.48 19.86
C SER A 4 -8.45 3.93 18.49
N TYR A 5 -7.43 3.09 18.49
CA TYR A 5 -6.73 2.59 17.30
C TYR A 5 -6.32 1.13 17.51
N ASP A 6 -6.14 0.41 16.41
CA ASP A 6 -5.76 -1.00 16.38
C ASP A 6 -4.30 -1.20 15.96
N LEU A 7 -3.85 -2.45 15.89
CA LEU A 7 -2.49 -2.81 15.52
C LEU A 7 -2.16 -2.38 14.08
N ASP A 8 -3.12 -2.49 13.16
CA ASP A 8 -2.96 -2.05 11.78
C ASP A 8 -2.64 -0.57 11.70
N LYS A 9 -3.35 0.26 12.48
CA LYS A 9 -3.05 1.70 12.54
C LYS A 9 -1.63 1.96 13.02
N ILE A 10 -1.12 1.20 14.00
CA ILE A 10 0.27 1.36 14.47
C ILE A 10 1.25 0.91 13.39
N ARG A 11 1.00 -0.25 12.78
CA ARG A 11 1.87 -0.89 11.78
C ARG A 11 2.04 -0.05 10.53
N PHE A 12 0.96 0.54 10.02
CA PHE A 12 1.01 1.27 8.74
C PHE A 12 1.37 2.76 8.89
N ALA A 13 1.23 3.33 10.08
CA ALA A 13 1.57 4.74 10.35
C ALA A 13 3.01 4.93 10.87
N THR A 14 3.77 3.86 11.08
CA THR A 14 5.13 3.89 11.61
C THR A 14 6.10 3.38 10.56
N ASP A 15 7.29 3.98 10.44
CA ASP A 15 8.33 3.47 9.56
C ASP A 15 8.81 2.08 9.98
N LYS A 16 9.30 1.31 9.01
CA LYS A 16 9.74 -0.08 9.21
C LYS A 16 10.78 -0.25 10.32
N PRO A 17 11.91 0.48 10.34
CA PRO A 17 12.89 0.39 11.43
C PRO A 17 12.28 0.63 12.81
N THR A 18 11.42 1.64 12.94
CA THR A 18 10.76 1.95 14.21
C THR A 18 9.77 0.86 14.61
N PHE A 19 8.99 0.32 13.67
CA PHE A 19 8.04 -0.77 13.93
C PHE A 19 8.76 -2.07 14.31
N ASP A 20 9.79 -2.46 13.58
CA ASP A 20 10.56 -3.69 13.86
C ASP A 20 11.18 -3.62 15.26
N LYS A 21 11.79 -2.48 15.61
CA LYS A 21 12.29 -2.22 16.97
C LYS A 21 11.19 -2.27 18.02
N ALA A 22 9.99 -1.79 17.69
CA ALA A 22 8.85 -1.82 18.59
C ALA A 22 8.36 -3.25 18.86
N VAL A 23 8.32 -4.09 17.82
CA VAL A 23 8.03 -5.53 17.93
C VAL A 23 9.09 -6.21 18.81
N ASP A 24 10.38 -5.98 18.56
CA ASP A 24 11.45 -6.58 19.36
C ASP A 24 11.35 -6.23 20.85
N LEU A 25 11.10 -4.95 21.16
CA LEU A 25 10.92 -4.49 22.53
C LEU A 25 9.67 -5.09 23.18
N TYR A 26 8.59 -5.23 22.42
CA TYR A 26 7.35 -5.84 22.88
C TYR A 26 7.52 -7.33 23.19
N GLU A 27 8.05 -8.10 22.24
CA GLU A 27 8.20 -9.55 22.36
C GLU A 27 9.24 -9.96 23.42
N SER A 28 10.28 -9.14 23.61
CA SER A 28 11.27 -9.35 24.67
C SER A 28 10.79 -8.91 26.07
N GLY A 29 9.58 -8.36 26.19
CA GLY A 29 9.03 -7.86 27.46
C GLY A 29 9.76 -6.61 27.99
N LYS A 30 10.50 -5.89 27.13
CA LYS A 30 11.36 -4.75 27.50
C LYS A 30 10.68 -3.39 27.34
N VAL A 31 9.35 -3.34 27.25
CA VAL A 31 8.59 -2.09 27.26
C VAL A 31 8.54 -1.56 28.70
N THR A 32 9.63 -0.94 29.14
CA THR A 32 9.82 -0.49 30.53
C THR A 32 9.42 0.97 30.76
N GLU A 33 9.40 1.80 29.71
CA GLU A 33 9.03 3.22 29.79
C GLU A 33 8.11 3.65 28.63
N PHE A 34 6.88 4.02 28.98
CA PHE A 34 5.81 4.46 28.06
C PHE A 34 6.17 5.69 27.20
N LYS A 35 7.22 6.44 27.55
CA LYS A 35 7.64 7.68 26.86
C LYS A 35 8.75 7.50 25.83
N LYS A 36 9.59 6.46 25.96
CA LYS A 36 10.77 6.27 25.10
C LYS A 36 10.48 5.46 23.84
N HIS A 37 9.46 4.59 23.90
CA HIS A 37 9.13 3.66 22.82
C HIS A 37 7.62 3.72 22.55
N MET A 38 7.16 4.85 22.00
CA MET A 38 5.73 5.13 21.77
C MET A 38 5.06 4.03 20.94
N ALA A 39 5.72 3.52 19.89
CA ALA A 39 5.20 2.43 19.08
C ALA A 39 5.09 1.10 19.87
N ALA A 40 6.14 0.70 20.60
CA ALA A 40 6.11 -0.54 21.41
C ALA A 40 5.06 -0.46 22.53
N THR A 41 4.90 0.74 23.09
CA THR A 41 3.90 1.07 24.10
C THR A 41 2.48 0.96 23.54
N ALA A 42 2.26 1.49 22.34
CA ALA A 42 1.00 1.39 21.64
C ALA A 42 0.66 -0.08 21.32
N ILE A 43 1.63 -0.87 20.84
CA ILE A 43 1.46 -2.31 20.60
C ILE A 43 1.05 -3.01 21.90
N MET A 44 1.75 -2.76 23.01
CA MET A 44 1.41 -3.34 24.31
C MET A 44 0.00 -2.98 24.79
N ALA A 45 -0.43 -1.73 24.57
CA ALA A 45 -1.76 -1.27 24.95
C ALA A 45 -2.89 -1.94 24.14
N VAL A 46 -2.65 -2.20 22.85
CA VAL A 46 -3.61 -2.87 21.96
C VAL A 46 -3.62 -4.38 22.20
N MET A 47 -2.45 -5.01 22.23
CA MET A 47 -2.28 -6.46 22.32
C MET A 47 -2.44 -7.01 23.74
N ARG A 48 -2.39 -6.15 24.77
CA ARG A 48 -2.57 -6.53 26.19
C ARG A 48 -1.63 -7.66 26.67
N GLY A 49 -0.46 -7.77 26.06
CA GLY A 49 0.54 -8.80 26.38
C GLY A 49 0.42 -10.11 25.58
N GLU A 50 -0.52 -10.21 24.63
CA GLU A 50 -0.64 -11.36 23.73
C GLU A 50 0.43 -11.38 22.62
N LYS A 51 0.88 -12.57 22.23
CA LYS A 51 1.87 -12.69 21.16
C LYS A 51 1.32 -12.19 19.83
N LEU A 52 2.15 -11.45 19.09
CA LEU A 52 1.86 -11.06 17.71
C LEU A 52 1.87 -12.29 16.80
N ALA A 53 0.93 -12.35 15.86
CA ALA A 53 1.00 -13.31 14.78
C ALA A 53 2.15 -12.96 13.82
N ASP A 54 2.81 -13.94 13.22
CA ASP A 54 4.00 -13.69 12.39
C ASP A 54 3.74 -12.76 11.20
N LYS A 55 2.52 -12.77 10.66
CA LYS A 55 2.10 -11.85 9.60
C LYS A 55 2.06 -10.38 10.04
N ASP A 56 1.82 -10.13 11.33
CA ASP A 56 1.66 -8.80 11.91
C ASP A 56 2.99 -8.21 12.39
N LYS A 57 4.04 -9.03 12.45
CA LYS A 57 5.41 -8.61 12.76
C LYS A 57 6.14 -8.03 11.56
N LYS A 58 5.71 -8.34 10.35
CA LYS A 58 6.38 -7.93 9.11
C LYS A 58 5.83 -6.61 8.60
N THR A 59 6.69 -5.72 8.15
CA THR A 59 6.29 -4.51 7.42
C THR A 59 6.60 -4.68 5.94
N ILE A 60 5.62 -4.35 5.10
CA ILE A 60 5.75 -4.20 3.66
C ILE A 60 5.50 -2.71 3.39
N ASP A 61 6.57 -2.01 3.07
CA ASP A 61 6.62 -0.59 2.73
C ASP A 61 6.48 -0.38 1.22
N ALA A 62 7.11 -1.23 0.41
CA ALA A 62 6.96 -1.23 -1.06
C ALA A 62 6.15 -2.44 -1.57
N PRO A 63 5.34 -2.30 -2.63
CA PRO A 63 4.65 -3.43 -3.25
C PRO A 63 5.64 -4.39 -3.91
N VAL A 64 5.44 -5.69 -3.73
CA VAL A 64 6.27 -6.76 -4.32
C VAL A 64 5.37 -7.76 -5.03
N CYS A 65 5.83 -8.39 -6.12
CA CYS A 65 5.06 -9.45 -6.73
C CYS A 65 4.98 -10.69 -5.81
N SER A 66 3.77 -11.23 -5.62
CA SER A 66 3.61 -12.44 -4.82
C SER A 66 4.21 -13.69 -5.48
N GLY A 67 4.37 -13.68 -6.81
CA GLY A 67 4.78 -14.83 -7.62
C GLY A 67 3.74 -15.96 -7.68
N ARG A 68 2.61 -15.84 -6.98
CA ARG A 68 1.60 -16.90 -6.87
C ARG A 68 0.60 -16.79 -8.00
N LEU A 69 0.65 -17.66 -8.99
CA LEU A 69 -0.37 -17.72 -10.05
C LEU A 69 -1.74 -18.10 -9.46
N GLY A 70 -2.80 -17.42 -9.89
CA GLY A 70 -4.15 -17.77 -9.47
C GLY A 70 -5.22 -16.73 -9.82
N GLU A 71 -6.47 -17.09 -9.52
CA GLU A 71 -7.62 -16.21 -9.65
C GLU A 71 -8.29 -16.03 -8.29
N LEU A 72 -8.95 -14.90 -8.09
CA LEU A 72 -9.75 -14.65 -6.89
C LEU A 72 -11.21 -15.05 -7.15
N SER A 73 -11.85 -15.59 -6.12
CA SER A 73 -13.31 -15.73 -6.06
C SER A 73 -14.01 -14.37 -6.09
N LYS A 74 -15.31 -14.36 -6.35
CA LYS A 74 -16.10 -13.11 -6.40
C LYS A 74 -16.10 -12.39 -5.06
N GLU A 75 -16.14 -13.16 -3.99
CA GLU A 75 -16.11 -12.72 -2.61
C GLU A 75 -14.75 -12.06 -2.31
N GLU A 76 -13.64 -12.72 -2.65
CA GLU A 76 -12.30 -12.17 -2.48
C GLU A 76 -12.08 -10.89 -3.29
N ILE A 77 -12.56 -10.81 -4.53
CA ILE A 77 -12.51 -9.56 -5.33
C ILE A 77 -13.23 -8.42 -4.61
N SER A 78 -14.40 -8.71 -4.05
CA SER A 78 -15.20 -7.72 -3.33
C SER A 78 -14.44 -7.20 -2.11
N ASP A 79 -13.83 -8.11 -1.36
CA ASP A 79 -13.08 -7.76 -0.15
C ASP A 79 -11.78 -7.02 -0.46
N VAL A 80 -11.03 -7.43 -1.49
CA VAL A 80 -9.87 -6.69 -2.00
C VAL A 80 -10.27 -5.26 -2.38
N LYS A 81 -11.36 -5.08 -3.14
CA LYS A 81 -11.85 -3.74 -3.53
C LYS A 81 -12.23 -2.89 -2.32
N LYS A 82 -12.83 -3.48 -1.29
CA LYS A 82 -13.13 -2.78 -0.03
C LYS A 82 -11.85 -2.37 0.69
N SER A 83 -10.86 -3.24 0.78
CA SER A 83 -9.56 -2.95 1.39
C SER A 83 -8.82 -1.83 0.66
N ILE A 84 -8.78 -1.87 -0.68
CA ILE A 84 -8.23 -0.79 -1.52
C ILE A 84 -8.99 0.52 -1.24
N SER A 85 -10.32 0.48 -1.21
CA SER A 85 -11.13 1.67 -0.94
C SER A 85 -10.91 2.25 0.46
N LYS A 86 -10.61 1.41 1.46
CA LYS A 86 -10.22 1.85 2.80
C LYS A 86 -8.84 2.52 2.78
N ALA A 87 -7.86 1.93 2.10
CA ALA A 87 -6.51 2.49 1.99
C ALA A 87 -6.51 3.83 1.22
N LEU A 88 -7.28 3.94 0.14
CA LEU A 88 -7.41 5.18 -0.65
C LEU A 88 -8.04 6.37 0.12
N LYS A 89 -8.64 6.16 1.30
CA LYS A 89 -9.11 7.26 2.16
C LYS A 89 -7.97 8.08 2.75
N TYR A 90 -6.79 7.48 2.84
CA TYR A 90 -5.58 8.11 3.37
C TYR A 90 -4.86 8.96 2.32
N ILE A 91 -5.00 8.62 1.04
CA ILE A 91 -4.52 9.39 -0.12
C ILE A 91 -5.57 10.44 -0.49
N LYS A 92 -5.47 11.62 0.11
CA LYS A 92 -6.46 12.71 -0.01
C LYS A 92 -5.78 14.03 -0.33
N SER A 93 -6.58 15.03 -0.70
CA SER A 93 -6.08 16.36 -1.02
C SER A 93 -5.49 17.07 0.18
N TYR A 94 -4.53 17.96 -0.08
CA TYR A 94 -4.01 18.86 0.93
C TYR A 94 -4.82 20.15 0.96
N ILE A 95 -5.50 20.41 2.09
CA ILE A 95 -6.33 21.62 2.32
C ILE A 95 -5.91 22.33 3.63
N GLY A 96 -4.86 21.84 4.28
CA GLY A 96 -4.46 22.29 5.62
C GLY A 96 -3.44 23.43 5.62
N PRO A 97 -3.22 24.08 6.77
CA PRO A 97 -2.10 25.00 6.96
C PRO A 97 -0.76 24.23 6.99
N SER A 98 0.35 24.86 6.59
CA SER A 98 1.69 24.23 6.50
C SER A 98 2.13 23.46 7.74
N LYS A 99 1.70 23.85 8.95
CA LYS A 99 2.00 23.12 10.19
C LYS A 99 1.45 21.68 10.22
N THR A 100 0.46 21.36 9.39
CA THR A 100 -0.12 20.01 9.25
C THR A 100 0.46 19.22 8.08
N TRP A 101 1.42 19.78 7.35
CA TRP A 101 1.98 19.17 6.16
C TRP A 101 2.66 17.82 6.45
N PHE A 102 3.45 17.71 7.51
CA PHE A 102 4.06 16.42 7.88
C PHE A 102 3.02 15.36 8.24
N ALA A 103 2.01 15.71 9.06
CA ALA A 103 0.92 14.79 9.38
C ALA A 103 0.08 14.39 8.15
N TYR A 104 0.05 15.25 7.13
CA TYR A 104 -0.54 14.94 5.85
C TYR A 104 0.30 13.93 5.06
N GLN A 105 1.63 14.14 4.98
CA GLN A 105 2.55 13.18 4.35
C GLN A 105 2.53 11.81 5.06
N ASP A 106 2.47 11.79 6.39
CA ASP A 106 2.30 10.55 7.17
C ASP A 106 1.01 9.81 6.78
N SER A 107 -0.07 10.55 6.50
CA SER A 107 -1.33 9.98 6.00
C SER A 107 -1.14 9.39 4.60
N LEU A 108 -0.44 10.07 3.67
CA LEU A 108 -0.18 9.51 2.34
C LEU A 108 0.65 8.22 2.43
N SER A 109 1.71 8.24 3.26
CA SER A 109 2.56 7.09 3.57
C SER A 109 1.75 5.91 4.11
N GLU A 110 0.86 6.14 5.08
CA GLU A 110 0.00 5.08 5.60
C GLU A 110 -0.92 4.49 4.51
N GLY A 111 -1.46 5.33 3.64
CA GLY A 111 -2.26 4.89 2.50
C GLY A 111 -1.48 3.98 1.56
N CYS A 112 -0.25 4.38 1.22
CA CYS A 112 0.64 3.63 0.34
C CYS A 112 1.08 2.32 0.98
N ASN A 113 1.53 2.32 2.24
CA ASN A 113 1.93 1.10 2.97
C ASN A 113 0.79 0.06 3.02
N ARG A 114 -0.45 0.51 3.24
CA ARG A 114 -1.63 -0.38 3.21
C ARG A 114 -1.87 -0.96 1.83
N LEU A 115 -1.71 -0.16 0.78
CA LEU A 115 -1.81 -0.64 -0.60
C LEU A 115 -0.66 -1.59 -0.95
N SER A 116 0.57 -1.31 -0.50
CA SER A 116 1.75 -2.17 -0.71
C SER A 116 1.52 -3.58 -0.20
N VAL A 117 0.95 -3.75 1.00
CA VAL A 117 0.54 -5.07 1.51
C VAL A 117 -0.50 -5.72 0.62
N ILE A 118 -1.57 -4.99 0.25
CA ILE A 118 -2.64 -5.54 -0.60
C ILE A 118 -2.06 -6.03 -1.93
N VAL A 119 -1.27 -5.20 -2.62
CA VAL A 119 -0.62 -5.57 -3.90
C VAL A 119 0.23 -6.82 -3.73
N SER A 120 1.00 -6.89 -2.64
CA SER A 120 1.94 -7.99 -2.39
C SER A 120 1.28 -9.33 -2.07
N GLU A 121 0.03 -9.31 -1.63
CA GLU A 121 -0.72 -10.53 -1.33
C GLU A 121 -1.53 -11.03 -2.52
N LEU A 122 -1.79 -10.21 -3.54
CA LEU A 122 -2.61 -10.60 -4.67
C LEU A 122 -1.95 -11.70 -5.52
N PRO A 123 -2.71 -12.71 -5.98
CA PRO A 123 -2.20 -13.66 -6.96
C PRO A 123 -1.96 -12.98 -8.31
N VAL A 124 -0.98 -13.49 -9.03
CA VAL A 124 -0.65 -13.11 -10.40
C VAL A 124 -1.74 -13.64 -11.34
N GLY A 125 -2.47 -12.73 -11.99
CA GLY A 125 -3.52 -13.06 -12.94
C GLY A 125 -4.14 -11.82 -13.59
N LYS A 126 -4.87 -12.02 -14.70
CA LYS A 126 -5.51 -10.92 -15.44
C LYS A 126 -6.47 -10.11 -14.58
N GLN A 127 -7.26 -10.79 -13.74
CA GLN A 127 -8.28 -10.13 -12.92
C GLN A 127 -7.65 -9.21 -11.86
N THR A 128 -6.57 -9.63 -11.23
CA THR A 128 -5.83 -8.81 -10.26
C THR A 128 -5.09 -7.67 -10.98
N ALA A 129 -4.49 -7.92 -12.14
CA ALA A 129 -3.95 -6.87 -13.00
C ALA A 129 -5.00 -5.78 -13.35
N ASP A 130 -6.22 -6.19 -13.73
CA ASP A 130 -7.33 -5.26 -14.00
C ASP A 130 -7.69 -4.41 -12.76
N ILE A 131 -7.64 -4.98 -11.56
CA ILE A 131 -7.91 -4.26 -10.30
C ILE A 131 -6.80 -3.24 -10.02
N LEU A 132 -5.54 -3.64 -10.19
CA LEU A 132 -4.38 -2.79 -9.93
C LEU A 132 -4.33 -1.60 -10.89
N ILE A 133 -4.47 -1.83 -12.20
CA ILE A 133 -4.52 -0.74 -13.20
C ILE A 133 -5.64 0.26 -12.88
N LYS A 134 -6.83 -0.22 -12.54
CA LYS A 134 -7.95 0.66 -12.15
C LYS A 134 -7.68 1.41 -10.86
N THR A 135 -6.86 0.86 -9.97
CA THR A 135 -6.45 1.53 -8.73
C THR A 135 -5.44 2.62 -9.03
N LEU A 136 -4.42 2.33 -9.86
CA LEU A 136 -3.44 3.33 -10.30
C LEU A 136 -4.11 4.49 -11.03
N LEU A 137 -5.04 4.22 -11.95
CA LEU A 137 -5.81 5.29 -12.62
C LEU A 137 -6.61 6.18 -11.67
N LYS A 138 -7.09 5.65 -10.52
CA LYS A 138 -7.76 6.46 -9.49
C LYS A 138 -6.77 7.29 -8.68
N ILE A 139 -5.58 6.77 -8.44
CA ILE A 139 -4.51 7.48 -7.74
C ILE A 139 -4.00 8.61 -8.64
N ASP A 140 -3.78 8.31 -9.92
CA ASP A 140 -3.41 9.28 -10.95
C ASP A 140 -4.40 10.45 -11.01
N ASP A 141 -5.71 10.19 -11.09
CA ASP A 141 -6.73 11.25 -11.05
C ASP A 141 -6.70 12.06 -9.74
N LYS A 142 -6.40 11.42 -8.60
CA LYS A 142 -6.23 12.11 -7.31
C LYS A 142 -5.02 13.06 -7.29
N ILE A 143 -3.93 12.68 -7.95
CA ILE A 143 -2.73 13.53 -8.08
C ILE A 143 -3.01 14.65 -9.08
N CYS A 144 -3.42 14.30 -10.30
CA CYS A 144 -3.60 15.24 -11.41
C CYS A 144 -4.70 16.28 -11.16
N ARG A 145 -5.82 15.85 -10.57
CA ARG A 145 -7.06 16.66 -10.48
C ARG A 145 -7.63 16.73 -9.08
N GLY A 146 -7.26 15.79 -8.22
CA GLY A 146 -7.78 15.68 -6.87
C GLY A 146 -7.05 16.53 -5.83
N GLY A 147 -5.95 17.21 -6.17
CA GLY A 147 -5.22 18.08 -5.25
C GLY A 147 -4.42 17.36 -4.17
N VAL A 148 -4.03 16.10 -4.42
CA VAL A 148 -2.99 15.43 -3.63
C VAL A 148 -1.67 16.15 -3.86
N ASP A 149 -1.01 16.54 -2.77
CA ASP A 149 0.32 17.14 -2.78
C ASP A 149 1.38 16.05 -2.58
N ASP A 150 1.91 15.55 -3.70
CA ASP A 150 2.93 14.50 -3.73
C ASP A 150 4.37 15.08 -3.78
N SER A 151 4.61 16.23 -3.16
CA SER A 151 5.93 16.88 -3.21
C SER A 151 7.07 16.05 -2.60
N ASP A 152 6.78 15.06 -1.76
CA ASP A 152 7.79 14.12 -1.22
C ASP A 152 7.96 12.84 -2.06
N GLY A 153 7.14 12.68 -3.10
CA GLY A 153 7.17 11.55 -4.03
C GLY A 153 6.60 10.23 -3.48
N THR A 154 5.96 10.21 -2.31
CA THR A 154 5.43 8.99 -1.69
C THR A 154 4.42 8.27 -2.59
N VAL A 155 3.45 9.00 -3.14
CA VAL A 155 2.35 8.42 -3.91
C VAL A 155 2.82 8.06 -5.32
N GLY A 156 3.62 8.92 -5.95
CA GLY A 156 4.27 8.65 -7.24
C GLY A 156 5.21 7.44 -7.16
N GLY A 157 6.02 7.34 -6.11
CA GLY A 157 6.87 6.18 -5.84
C GLY A 157 6.07 4.88 -5.75
N PHE A 158 4.97 4.87 -4.99
CA PHE A 158 4.07 3.72 -4.94
C PHE A 158 3.50 3.32 -6.31
N VAL A 159 3.16 4.30 -7.16
CA VAL A 159 2.67 4.05 -8.53
C VAL A 159 3.75 3.37 -9.37
N GLU A 160 4.97 3.91 -9.37
CA GLU A 160 6.11 3.34 -10.10
C GLU A 160 6.45 1.92 -9.64
N GLU A 161 6.50 1.69 -8.34
CA GLU A 161 6.76 0.36 -7.77
C GLU A 161 5.65 -0.64 -8.14
N THR A 162 4.38 -0.21 -8.12
CA THR A 162 3.27 -1.06 -8.56
C THR A 162 3.33 -1.37 -10.07
N VAL A 163 3.83 -0.43 -10.88
CA VAL A 163 4.09 -0.67 -12.31
C VAL A 163 5.17 -1.74 -12.49
N ILE A 164 6.22 -1.76 -11.67
CA ILE A 164 7.22 -2.84 -11.67
C ILE A 164 6.55 -4.18 -11.38
N VAL A 165 5.69 -4.26 -10.35
CA VAL A 165 4.92 -5.48 -10.05
C VAL A 165 4.04 -5.91 -11.23
N LEU A 166 3.39 -4.99 -11.92
CA LEU A 166 2.58 -5.30 -13.09
C LEU A 166 3.41 -5.81 -14.28
N LYS A 167 4.64 -5.33 -14.46
CA LYS A 167 5.56 -5.89 -15.47
C LYS A 167 5.90 -7.33 -15.12
N GLU A 168 6.24 -7.63 -13.87
CA GLU A 168 6.49 -8.99 -13.40
C GLU A 168 5.26 -9.89 -13.59
N TYR A 169 4.04 -9.38 -13.37
CA TYR A 169 2.81 -10.12 -13.65
C TYR A 169 2.70 -10.54 -15.12
N ALA A 170 3.08 -9.65 -16.05
CA ALA A 170 3.03 -9.93 -17.48
C ALA A 170 4.14 -10.89 -17.95
N GLU A 171 5.28 -10.91 -17.27
CA GLU A 171 6.35 -11.88 -17.50
C GLU A 171 5.97 -13.28 -17.00
N LEU A 172 5.32 -13.37 -15.84
CA LEU A 172 4.88 -14.64 -15.24
C LEU A 172 3.62 -15.22 -15.88
N GLU A 173 2.66 -14.37 -16.25
CA GLU A 173 1.40 -14.75 -16.88
C GLU A 173 1.08 -13.79 -18.02
N PRO A 174 1.40 -14.16 -19.29
CA PRO A 174 1.23 -13.29 -20.45
C PRO A 174 -0.20 -12.77 -20.65
N LYS A 175 -1.23 -13.47 -20.15
CA LYS A 175 -2.62 -12.99 -20.22
C LYS A 175 -2.83 -11.69 -19.43
N CYS A 176 -1.99 -11.38 -18.45
CA CYS A 176 -2.02 -10.12 -17.71
C CYS A 176 -1.81 -8.91 -18.64
N ALA A 177 -1.02 -9.06 -19.71
CA ALA A 177 -0.76 -7.97 -20.66
C ALA A 177 -2.05 -7.46 -21.34
N LYS A 178 -3.08 -8.31 -21.45
CA LYS A 178 -4.39 -7.91 -21.99
C LYS A 178 -5.05 -6.81 -21.15
N SER A 179 -4.76 -6.76 -19.85
CA SER A 179 -5.28 -5.73 -18.94
C SER A 179 -4.70 -4.34 -19.24
N PHE A 180 -3.48 -4.27 -19.77
CA PHE A 180 -2.82 -3.00 -20.12
C PHE A 180 -3.52 -2.27 -21.28
N SER A 181 -4.36 -2.97 -22.05
CA SER A 181 -5.19 -2.33 -23.09
C SER A 181 -6.10 -1.22 -22.54
N LEU A 182 -6.42 -1.24 -21.24
CA LEU A 182 -7.16 -0.18 -20.55
C LEU A 182 -6.43 1.17 -20.59
N LEU A 183 -5.11 1.16 -20.79
CA LEU A 183 -4.24 2.34 -20.82
C LEU A 183 -4.08 2.93 -22.23
N LYS A 184 -4.54 2.24 -23.28
CA LYS A 184 -4.41 2.74 -24.66
C LYS A 184 -5.08 4.11 -24.80
N ASN A 185 -4.38 5.03 -25.46
CA ASN A 185 -4.82 6.41 -25.70
C ASN A 185 -5.10 7.20 -24.42
N ARG A 186 -4.44 6.86 -23.31
CA ARG A 186 -4.44 7.65 -22.09
C ARG A 186 -3.05 8.21 -21.87
N GLU A 187 -3.01 9.44 -21.39
CA GLU A 187 -1.80 10.10 -20.88
C GLU A 187 -1.97 10.19 -19.36
N THR A 188 -1.03 9.63 -18.60
CA THR A 188 -1.03 9.70 -17.13
C THR A 188 -0.09 10.79 -16.63
N CYS A 189 -0.22 11.22 -15.38
CA CYS A 189 0.55 12.36 -14.84
C CYS A 189 2.06 12.17 -14.88
N PHE A 190 2.55 10.93 -14.97
CA PHE A 190 3.97 10.60 -14.95
C PHE A 190 4.39 9.65 -16.08
N GLY A 191 3.54 9.44 -17.09
CA GLY A 191 3.84 8.53 -18.20
C GLY A 191 4.01 7.06 -17.77
N TRP A 192 3.46 6.68 -16.61
CA TRP A 192 3.66 5.34 -16.04
C TRP A 192 2.98 4.22 -16.84
N GLU A 193 2.10 4.56 -17.78
CA GLU A 193 1.46 3.67 -18.73
C GLU A 193 2.42 3.13 -19.81
N GLU A 194 3.40 3.93 -20.22
CA GLU A 194 4.31 3.61 -21.32
C GLU A 194 5.02 2.26 -21.13
N PRO A 195 5.66 1.97 -19.97
CA PRO A 195 6.34 0.69 -19.77
C PRO A 195 5.40 -0.52 -19.79
N LEU A 196 4.11 -0.35 -19.48
CA LEU A 196 3.12 -1.43 -19.51
C LEU A 196 2.58 -1.66 -20.93
N LEU A 197 2.35 -0.60 -21.70
CA LEU A 197 1.86 -0.70 -23.08
C LEU A 197 2.84 -1.50 -23.97
N GLY A 198 4.15 -1.42 -23.71
CA GLY A 198 5.17 -2.20 -24.42
C GLY A 198 5.05 -3.73 -24.28
N PHE A 199 4.25 -4.25 -23.34
CA PHE A 199 3.95 -5.68 -23.22
C PHE A 199 2.80 -6.14 -24.11
N ILE A 200 1.97 -5.22 -24.61
CA ILE A 200 0.86 -5.55 -25.52
C ILE A 200 1.40 -5.90 -26.91
N ASP A 201 2.46 -5.23 -27.34
CA ASP A 201 3.03 -5.45 -28.68
C ASP A 201 3.92 -6.71 -28.75
N LYS A 202 4.28 -7.27 -27.59
CA LYS A 202 5.13 -8.47 -27.47
C LYS A 202 4.35 -9.79 -27.33
N ASN A 203 3.06 -9.75 -27.00
CA ASN A 203 2.22 -10.91 -26.64
C ASN A 203 0.87 -10.91 -27.36
#